data_AF-A0A0F8F439-F1
#
_entry.id   AF-A0A0F8F439-F1
#
_cell.length_a   1.000
_cell.length_b   1.000
_cell.length_c   1.000
_cell.angle_alpha   90.00
_cell.angle_beta   90.00
_cell.angle_gamma   90.00
#
_symmetry.space_group_name_H-M   'P 1'
#
loop_
_entity.id
_entity.type
_entity.pdbx_description
1 polymer ?
#
loop_
_entity_poly.entity_id
_entity_poly.type
_entity_poly.pdbx_seq_one_letter_code
_entity_poly.pdbx_strand_id
1 'polypeptide(L)'
;MLEVYCDSSYNESEDSYLGCVVLRDGGQLHQSTTKVPGHPQNNLDCELAALNFAISLVRIFSKGDAEIIVYNDSTEAVRAFQGRAQEVEKEFSGSRVSFEYIPREKANQAAADSLSKKFPVFFSSISTSDVESFSRREDVLSDIVRNGRNVFYLEKVPEMSTNKKTCYRLIVRTMEKTLSDDLVYPVKKGGPGTQVKAAEEIRKDLSNPVVLSSLKSKGVRLENSYFLLTDETWGLRGTDSQAYSILPSSIPHKIICDEVDRSPQNLFRRAERFR
;
A
#
# COMPACT_ATOMS: atom_id res chain seq x y z
N MET A 1 25.47 -21.27 -12.75
CA MET A 1 24.26 -22.02 -12.37
C MET A 1 23.08 -21.07 -12.39
N LEU A 2 21.98 -21.46 -13.01
CA LEU A 2 20.75 -20.67 -13.05
C LEU A 2 19.71 -21.30 -12.12
N GLU A 3 19.09 -20.49 -11.27
CA GLU A 3 18.04 -20.94 -10.36
C GLU A 3 16.77 -20.12 -10.61
N VAL A 4 15.61 -20.78 -10.63
CA VAL A 4 14.31 -20.12 -10.74
C VAL A 4 13.42 -20.61 -9.62
N TYR A 5 12.93 -19.70 -8.79
CA TYR A 5 11.98 -19.97 -7.72
C TYR A 5 10.62 -19.50 -8.18
N CYS A 6 9.61 -20.36 -8.13
CA CYS A 6 8.26 -20.01 -8.56
C CYS A 6 7.20 -20.49 -7.56
N ASP A 7 6.15 -19.70 -7.44
CA ASP A 7 4.98 -20.02 -6.63
C ASP A 7 3.71 -19.44 -7.27
N SER A 8 2.56 -19.91 -6.81
CA SER A 8 1.25 -19.52 -7.29
C SER A 8 0.30 -19.16 -6.15
N SER A 9 -0.72 -18.35 -6.44
CA SER A 9 -1.81 -18.11 -5.50
C SER A 9 -3.13 -18.29 -6.24
N TYR A 10 -3.82 -19.38 -5.92
CA TYR A 10 -5.16 -19.66 -6.42
C TYR A 10 -6.22 -18.85 -5.68
N ASN A 11 -7.08 -18.17 -6.44
CA ASN A 11 -8.26 -17.46 -5.94
C ASN A 11 -9.50 -18.00 -6.66
N GLU A 12 -10.46 -18.56 -5.91
CA GLU A 12 -11.67 -19.17 -6.48
C GLU A 12 -12.61 -18.14 -7.15
N SER A 13 -12.66 -16.92 -6.63
CA SER A 13 -13.61 -15.87 -7.05
C SER A 13 -12.94 -14.70 -7.77
N GLU A 14 -11.62 -14.73 -7.91
CA GLU A 14 -10.83 -13.63 -8.47
C GLU A 14 -9.72 -14.16 -9.37
N ASP A 15 -8.95 -13.23 -9.94
CA ASP A 15 -7.76 -13.58 -10.70
C ASP A 15 -6.71 -14.26 -9.80
N SER A 16 -6.14 -15.35 -10.30
CA SER A 16 -5.00 -16.04 -9.69
C SER A 16 -3.70 -15.48 -10.27
N TYR A 17 -2.62 -15.51 -9.49
CA TYR A 17 -1.34 -14.90 -9.86
C TYR A 17 -0.16 -15.85 -9.63
N LEU A 18 0.90 -15.62 -10.38
CA LEU A 18 2.16 -16.34 -10.38
C LEU A 18 3.26 -15.38 -9.92
N GLY A 19 4.15 -15.85 -9.06
CA GLY A 19 5.34 -15.12 -8.63
C GLY A 19 6.60 -15.90 -8.99
N CYS A 20 7.62 -15.20 -9.49
CA CYS A 20 8.91 -15.81 -9.82
C CYS A 20 10.10 -14.94 -9.43
N VAL A 21 11.18 -15.59 -9.02
CA VAL A 21 12.49 -14.99 -8.76
C VAL A 21 13.56 -15.78 -9.52
N VAL A 22 14.43 -15.09 -10.25
CA VAL A 22 15.52 -15.72 -11.04
C VAL A 22 16.86 -15.29 -10.47
N LEU A 23 17.73 -16.26 -10.20
CA LEU A 23 19.08 -16.05 -9.71
C LEU A 23 20.11 -16.68 -10.66
N ARG A 24 21.31 -16.11 -10.69
CA ARG A 24 22.51 -16.75 -11.26
C ARG A 24 23.64 -16.65 -10.27
N ASP A 25 24.26 -17.79 -9.97
CA ASP A 25 25.41 -17.89 -9.06
C ASP A 25 25.15 -17.16 -7.71
N GLY A 26 23.93 -17.31 -7.18
CA GLY A 26 23.47 -16.66 -5.95
C GLY A 26 23.04 -15.19 -6.08
N GLY A 27 23.29 -14.53 -7.22
CA GLY A 27 22.86 -13.15 -7.47
C GLY A 27 21.47 -13.08 -8.11
N GLN A 28 20.56 -12.28 -7.55
CA GLN A 28 19.22 -12.07 -8.11
C GLN A 28 19.29 -11.24 -9.40
N LEU A 29 18.73 -11.79 -10.48
CA LEU A 29 18.64 -11.15 -11.79
C LEU A 29 17.26 -10.53 -12.05
N HIS A 30 16.20 -11.17 -11.57
CA HIS A 30 14.83 -10.81 -11.96
C HIS A 30 13.80 -11.21 -10.90
N GLN A 31 12.73 -10.42 -10.81
CA GLN A 31 11.51 -10.72 -10.07
C GLN A 31 10.32 -10.33 -10.92
N SER A 32 9.27 -11.16 -10.91
CA SER A 32 8.03 -10.82 -11.62
C SER A 32 6.80 -11.43 -10.97
N THR A 33 5.69 -10.74 -11.17
CA THR A 33 4.33 -11.23 -10.95
C THR A 33 3.59 -11.20 -12.28
N THR A 34 2.83 -12.26 -12.58
CA THR A 34 1.94 -12.28 -13.75
C THR A 34 0.63 -12.97 -13.37
N LYS A 35 -0.45 -12.63 -14.06
CA LYS A 35 -1.73 -13.34 -13.92
C LYS A 35 -1.59 -14.76 -14.45
N VAL A 36 -2.22 -15.74 -13.80
CA VAL A 36 -2.33 -17.12 -14.30
C VAL A 36 -3.13 -17.09 -15.60
N PRO A 37 -2.61 -17.61 -16.73
CA PRO A 37 -3.34 -17.64 -17.98
C PRO A 37 -4.56 -18.57 -17.91
N GLY A 38 -5.67 -18.14 -18.51
CA GLY A 38 -6.92 -18.90 -18.54
C GLY A 38 -7.72 -18.81 -17.23
N HIS A 39 -8.50 -19.86 -16.94
CA HIS A 39 -9.33 -19.98 -15.75
C HIS A 39 -8.94 -21.26 -14.99
N PRO A 40 -7.88 -21.21 -14.14
CA PRO A 40 -7.46 -22.38 -13.36
C PRO A 40 -8.63 -22.85 -12.48
N GLN A 41 -8.82 -24.17 -12.35
CA GLN A 41 -9.94 -24.74 -11.61
C GLN A 41 -9.57 -25.09 -10.17
N ASN A 42 -8.28 -25.19 -9.88
CA ASN A 42 -7.77 -25.60 -8.59
C ASN A 42 -6.33 -25.08 -8.37
N ASN A 43 -5.80 -25.28 -7.16
CA ASN A 43 -4.45 -24.84 -6.82
C ASN A 43 -3.36 -25.54 -7.65
N LEU A 44 -3.51 -26.84 -7.93
CA LEU A 44 -2.53 -27.60 -8.71
C LEU A 44 -2.37 -27.03 -10.13
N ASP A 45 -3.46 -26.60 -10.77
CA ASP A 45 -3.41 -25.94 -12.08
C ASP A 45 -2.54 -24.67 -12.03
N CYS A 46 -2.66 -23.89 -10.96
CA CYS A 46 -1.85 -22.69 -10.74
C CYS A 46 -0.36 -23.03 -10.52
N GLU A 47 -0.06 -24.07 -9.74
CA GLU A 47 1.32 -24.52 -9.52
C GLU A 47 1.98 -25.02 -10.82
N LEU A 48 1.23 -25.79 -11.61
CA LEU A 48 1.71 -26.25 -12.92
C LEU A 48 1.92 -25.07 -13.88
N ALA A 49 1.07 -24.03 -13.81
CA ALA A 49 1.26 -22.80 -14.57
C ALA A 49 2.51 -22.02 -14.11
N ALA A 50 2.80 -21.99 -12.81
CA ALA A 50 4.01 -21.38 -12.25
C ALA A 50 5.28 -22.03 -12.82
N LEU A 51 5.33 -23.37 -12.84
CA LEU A 51 6.45 -24.12 -13.39
C LEU A 51 6.62 -23.93 -14.91
N ASN A 52 5.52 -23.91 -15.68
CA ASN A 52 5.58 -23.59 -17.12
C ASN A 52 6.10 -22.16 -17.37
N PHE A 53 5.68 -21.21 -16.54
CA PHE A 53 6.17 -19.83 -16.62
C PHE A 53 7.66 -19.75 -16.24
N ALA A 54 8.09 -20.49 -15.21
CA ALA A 54 9.49 -20.59 -14.83
C ALA A 54 10.36 -21.12 -15.99
N ILE A 55 9.92 -22.13 -16.74
CA ILE A 55 10.63 -22.59 -17.95
C ILE A 55 10.75 -21.47 -18.98
N SER A 56 9.71 -20.66 -19.16
CA SER A 56 9.78 -19.50 -20.08
C SER A 56 10.84 -18.48 -19.62
N LEU A 57 10.98 -18.26 -18.31
CA LEU A 57 12.06 -17.44 -17.76
C LEU A 57 13.43 -18.09 -17.96
N VAL A 58 13.55 -19.42 -17.81
CA VAL A 58 14.80 -20.14 -18.13
C VAL A 58 15.20 -19.89 -19.59
N ARG A 59 14.25 -19.95 -20.55
CA ARG A 59 14.54 -19.64 -21.98
C ARG A 59 15.08 -18.22 -22.19
N ILE A 60 14.57 -17.25 -21.43
CA ILE A 60 14.99 -15.85 -21.54
C ILE A 60 16.36 -15.62 -20.89
N PHE A 61 16.59 -16.22 -19.72
CA PHE A 61 17.74 -15.89 -18.88
C PHE A 61 18.92 -16.84 -19.06
N SER A 62 18.74 -18.05 -19.59
CA SER A 62 19.82 -19.01 -19.79
C SER A 62 20.90 -18.47 -20.73
N LYS A 63 22.17 -18.67 -20.36
CA LYS A 63 23.36 -18.28 -21.14
C LYS A 63 24.28 -19.47 -21.41
N GLY A 64 23.70 -20.66 -21.60
CA GLY A 64 24.46 -21.91 -21.65
C GLY A 64 24.91 -22.37 -20.26
N ASP A 65 24.07 -22.12 -19.25
CA ASP A 65 24.33 -22.52 -17.87
C ASP A 65 24.37 -24.06 -17.78
N ALA A 66 25.48 -24.64 -17.28
CA ALA A 66 25.65 -26.10 -17.20
C ALA A 66 24.58 -26.78 -16.32
N GLU A 67 24.03 -26.05 -15.35
CA GLU A 67 23.02 -26.50 -14.41
C GLU A 67 21.94 -25.43 -14.24
N ILE A 68 20.70 -25.87 -14.37
CA ILE A 68 19.48 -25.08 -14.23
C ILE A 68 18.59 -25.80 -13.22
N ILE A 69 18.18 -25.10 -12.16
CA ILE A 69 17.30 -25.65 -11.13
C ILE A 69 16.05 -24.81 -11.02
N VAL A 70 14.88 -25.45 -11.11
CA VAL A 70 13.58 -24.82 -10.93
C VAL A 70 12.95 -25.31 -9.64
N TYR A 71 12.68 -24.39 -8.73
CA TYR A 71 12.15 -24.64 -7.40
C TYR A 71 10.68 -24.26 -7.29
N ASN A 72 9.90 -25.10 -6.60
CA ASN A 72 8.51 -24.85 -6.22
C ASN A 72 8.20 -25.59 -4.90
N ASP A 73 7.24 -25.10 -4.11
CA ASP A 73 6.88 -25.68 -2.81
C ASP A 73 5.69 -26.65 -2.88
N SER A 74 5.12 -26.90 -4.07
CA SER A 74 4.17 -27.98 -4.29
C SER A 74 4.88 -29.27 -4.70
N THR A 75 4.92 -30.23 -3.78
CA THR A 75 5.48 -31.56 -4.06
C THR A 75 4.77 -32.28 -5.21
N GLU A 76 3.47 -32.03 -5.39
CA GLU A 76 2.69 -32.65 -6.46
C GLU A 76 3.06 -32.07 -7.83
N ALA A 77 3.16 -30.73 -7.93
CA ALA A 77 3.55 -30.06 -9.17
C ALA A 77 5.00 -30.39 -9.56
N VAL A 78 5.92 -30.41 -8.59
CA VAL A 78 7.32 -30.82 -8.82
C VAL A 78 7.39 -32.24 -9.37
N ARG A 79 6.64 -33.21 -8.81
CA ARG A 79 6.62 -34.59 -9.32
C ARG A 79 6.13 -34.66 -10.77
N ALA A 80 5.09 -33.88 -11.11
CA ALA A 80 4.58 -33.82 -12.48
C ALA A 80 5.65 -33.33 -13.47
N PHE A 81 6.46 -32.33 -13.10
CA PHE A 81 7.54 -31.82 -13.93
C PHE A 81 8.80 -32.69 -13.94
N GLN A 82 9.10 -33.38 -12.85
CA GLN A 82 10.16 -34.40 -12.83
C GLN A 82 9.90 -35.51 -13.86
N GLY A 83 8.63 -35.92 -14.03
CA GLY A 83 8.23 -36.86 -15.09
C GLY A 83 8.45 -36.34 -16.52
N ARG A 84 8.55 -35.01 -16.69
CA ARG A 84 8.75 -34.33 -17.98
C ARG A 84 10.16 -33.74 -18.14
N ALA A 85 11.05 -33.94 -17.17
CA ALA A 85 12.36 -33.28 -17.12
C ALA A 85 13.19 -33.56 -18.39
N GLN A 86 13.18 -34.81 -18.87
CA GLN A 86 13.90 -35.19 -20.09
C GLN A 86 13.39 -34.49 -21.36
N GLU A 87 12.09 -34.14 -21.42
CA GLU A 87 11.55 -33.38 -22.55
C GLU A 87 12.03 -31.94 -22.51
N VAL A 88 12.03 -31.34 -21.32
CA VAL A 88 12.50 -29.98 -21.09
C VAL A 88 14.01 -29.87 -21.31
N GLU A 89 14.81 -30.84 -20.84
CA GLU A 89 16.26 -30.89 -21.04
C GLU A 89 16.65 -30.89 -22.52
N LYS A 90 15.85 -31.51 -23.40
CA LYS A 90 16.09 -31.46 -24.85
C LYS A 90 16.00 -30.03 -25.41
N GLU A 91 15.25 -29.14 -24.78
CA GLU A 91 15.18 -27.73 -25.17
C GLU A 91 16.43 -26.93 -24.78
N PHE A 92 17.19 -27.43 -23.80
CA PHE A 92 18.36 -26.75 -23.23
C PHE A 92 19.62 -27.59 -23.43
N SER A 93 19.96 -27.85 -24.69
CA SER A 93 21.09 -28.71 -25.07
C SER A 93 22.39 -28.31 -24.34
N GLY A 94 22.95 -29.25 -23.57
CA GLY A 94 24.18 -29.04 -22.79
C GLY A 94 23.96 -28.50 -21.37
N SER A 95 22.71 -28.30 -20.95
CA SER A 95 22.34 -27.92 -19.58
C SER A 95 21.62 -29.10 -18.91
N ARG A 96 21.95 -29.39 -17.65
CA ARG A 96 21.14 -30.28 -16.81
C ARG A 96 19.99 -29.47 -16.19
N VAL A 97 18.75 -29.93 -16.33
CA VAL A 97 17.57 -29.23 -15.80
C VAL A 97 16.92 -30.09 -14.71
N SER A 98 16.89 -29.59 -13.48
CA SER A 98 16.18 -30.25 -12.37
C SER A 98 14.98 -29.43 -11.89
N PHE A 99 13.98 -30.15 -11.41
CA PHE A 99 12.82 -29.61 -10.72
C PHE A 99 12.86 -30.10 -9.28
N GLU A 100 12.88 -29.18 -8.34
CA GLU A 100 13.15 -29.48 -6.94
C GLU A 100 12.10 -28.87 -6.01
N TYR A 101 11.70 -29.65 -5.02
CA TYR A 101 10.88 -29.14 -3.94
C TYR A 101 11.74 -28.25 -3.04
N ILE A 102 11.21 -27.09 -2.68
CA ILE A 102 11.81 -26.25 -1.64
C ILE A 102 10.75 -25.81 -0.62
N PRO A 103 11.07 -25.80 0.69
CA PRO A 103 10.14 -25.27 1.69
C PRO A 103 9.90 -23.76 1.51
N ARG A 104 8.65 -23.34 1.73
CA ARG A 104 8.19 -21.95 1.58
C ARG A 104 8.95 -20.94 2.43
N GLU A 105 9.55 -21.36 3.55
CA GLU A 105 10.28 -20.50 4.47
C GLU A 105 11.65 -20.06 3.95
N LYS A 106 12.15 -20.66 2.87
CA LYS A 106 13.41 -20.25 2.24
C LYS A 106 13.24 -18.89 1.58
N ALA A 107 14.19 -17.98 1.80
CA ALA A 107 14.06 -16.56 1.45
C ALA A 107 13.58 -16.31 0.00
N ASN A 108 14.16 -16.99 -0.98
CA ASN A 108 13.78 -16.83 -2.39
C ASN A 108 12.40 -17.43 -2.71
N GLN A 109 12.04 -18.54 -2.08
CA GLN A 109 10.69 -19.11 -2.22
C GLN A 109 9.65 -18.23 -1.55
N ALA A 110 9.93 -17.70 -0.36
CA ALA A 110 9.06 -16.74 0.33
C ALA A 110 8.86 -15.46 -0.49
N ALA A 111 9.88 -15.03 -1.24
CA ALA A 111 9.77 -13.93 -2.18
C ALA A 111 8.87 -14.28 -3.37
N ALA A 112 9.04 -15.46 -3.99
CA ALA A 112 8.16 -15.95 -5.04
C ALA A 112 6.69 -16.05 -4.56
N ASP A 113 6.45 -16.57 -3.37
CA ASP A 113 5.13 -16.61 -2.71
C ASP A 113 4.54 -15.22 -2.45
N SER A 114 5.37 -14.27 -2.03
CA SER A 114 4.92 -12.91 -1.82
C SER A 114 4.52 -12.23 -3.14
N LEU A 115 5.25 -12.54 -4.22
CA LEU A 115 4.95 -12.06 -5.58
C LEU A 115 3.75 -12.76 -6.21
N SER A 116 3.46 -14.00 -5.84
CA SER A 116 2.30 -14.75 -6.33
C SER A 116 1.00 -14.27 -5.70
N LYS A 117 1.06 -13.62 -4.53
CA LYS A 117 -0.10 -12.98 -3.93
C LYS A 117 -0.49 -11.75 -4.73
N LYS A 118 -1.79 -11.61 -4.99
CA LYS A 118 -2.39 -10.42 -5.60
C LYS A 118 -1.78 -9.18 -4.96
N PHE A 119 -1.15 -8.30 -5.75
CA PHE A 119 -0.80 -6.98 -5.28
C PHE A 119 -2.08 -6.36 -4.69
N PRO A 120 -2.06 -5.89 -3.44
CA PRO A 120 -3.21 -5.17 -2.92
C PRO A 120 -3.34 -3.88 -3.73
N VAL A 121 -4.12 -3.94 -4.82
CA VAL A 121 -4.56 -2.76 -5.54
C VAL A 121 -5.58 -2.11 -4.63
N PHE A 122 -5.11 -1.09 -3.89
CA PHE A 122 -5.95 -0.28 -3.05
C PHE A 122 -6.84 0.59 -3.94
N PHE A 123 -8.01 0.07 -4.26
CA PHE A 123 -9.10 0.90 -4.76
C PHE A 123 -9.68 1.68 -3.58
N SER A 124 -9.06 2.82 -3.26
CA SER A 124 -9.74 3.79 -2.39
C SER A 124 -10.76 4.55 -3.21
N SER A 125 -11.97 4.69 -2.68
CA SER A 125 -13.00 5.59 -3.21
C SER A 125 -12.73 7.07 -2.84
N ILE A 126 -11.59 7.34 -2.20
CA ILE A 126 -11.14 8.70 -1.90
C ILE A 126 -10.40 9.25 -3.10
N SER A 127 -10.92 10.35 -3.64
CA SER A 127 -10.20 11.20 -4.58
C SER A 127 -9.01 11.84 -3.89
N THR A 128 -7.87 11.85 -4.55
CA THR A 128 -6.74 12.66 -4.12
C THR A 128 -7.02 14.14 -4.35
N SER A 129 -6.34 15.01 -3.60
CA SER A 129 -6.33 16.45 -3.82
C SER A 129 -4.91 16.97 -3.74
N ASP A 130 -4.67 18.09 -4.40
CA ASP A 130 -3.36 18.73 -4.43
C ASP A 130 -2.97 19.20 -3.03
N VAL A 131 -1.71 18.99 -2.68
CA VAL A 131 -1.15 19.39 -1.38
C VAL A 131 -0.39 20.69 -1.54
N GLU A 132 -0.81 21.71 -0.81
CA GLU A 132 -0.15 23.02 -0.78
C GLU A 132 0.90 23.06 0.35
N SER A 133 2.14 23.41 0.02
CA SER A 133 3.15 23.69 1.05
C SER A 133 2.88 25.05 1.70
N PHE A 134 2.66 25.08 3.02
CA PHE A 134 2.53 26.35 3.74
C PHE A 134 3.89 26.99 4.05
N SER A 135 5.01 26.27 3.85
CA SER A 135 6.35 26.80 4.09
C SER A 135 6.68 28.00 3.21
N ARG A 136 6.15 28.02 1.98
CA ARG A 136 6.37 29.06 0.96
C ARG A 136 5.13 29.91 0.69
N ARG A 137 4.06 29.75 1.47
CA ARG A 137 2.74 30.33 1.20
C ARG A 137 2.22 31.10 2.41
N GLU A 138 2.66 32.34 2.54
CA GLU A 138 2.21 33.25 3.60
C GLU A 138 0.73 33.59 3.49
N ASP A 139 0.19 33.57 2.27
CA ASP A 139 -1.23 33.75 1.98
C ASP A 139 -2.11 32.68 2.65
N VAL A 140 -1.64 31.42 2.73
CA VAL A 140 -2.32 30.34 3.45
C VAL A 140 -2.35 30.63 4.95
N LEU A 141 -1.21 30.99 5.53
CA LEU A 141 -1.11 31.31 6.96
C LEU A 141 -1.96 32.53 7.33
N SER A 142 -1.92 33.58 6.49
CA SER A 142 -2.71 34.79 6.67
C SER A 142 -4.21 34.52 6.50
N ASP A 143 -4.63 33.67 5.56
CA ASP A 143 -6.04 33.31 5.38
C ASP A 143 -6.55 32.54 6.59
N ILE A 144 -5.78 31.59 7.13
CA ILE A 144 -6.14 30.83 8.34
C ILE A 144 -6.47 31.78 9.48
N VAL A 145 -5.62 32.79 9.71
CA VAL A 145 -5.75 33.71 10.84
C VAL A 145 -6.84 34.74 10.60
N ARG A 146 -6.75 35.51 9.50
CA ARG A 146 -7.64 36.65 9.25
C ARG A 146 -9.09 36.24 8.99
N ASN A 147 -9.30 35.05 8.41
CA ASN A 147 -10.63 34.54 8.11
C ASN A 147 -11.11 33.49 9.12
N GLY A 148 -10.37 33.26 10.21
CA GLY A 148 -10.74 32.33 11.28
C GLY A 148 -11.01 30.91 10.77
N ARG A 149 -10.17 30.43 9.83
CA ARG A 149 -10.42 29.16 9.14
C ARG A 149 -10.22 27.99 10.09
N ASN A 150 -11.06 26.98 9.91
CA ASN A 150 -10.91 25.72 10.63
C ASN A 150 -9.74 24.92 10.06
N VAL A 151 -8.86 24.45 10.94
CA VAL A 151 -7.77 23.53 10.62
C VAL A 151 -8.09 22.17 11.23
N PHE A 152 -8.13 21.16 10.36
CA PHE A 152 -8.35 19.76 10.70
C PHE A 152 -7.00 19.03 10.65
N TYR A 153 -6.71 18.20 11.63
CA TYR A 153 -5.56 17.29 11.60
C TYR A 153 -5.80 16.08 12.48
N LEU A 154 -5.03 15.00 12.28
CA LEU A 154 -5.10 13.83 13.13
C LEU A 154 -3.91 13.77 14.07
N GLU A 155 -4.19 13.41 15.31
CA GLU A 155 -3.20 13.04 16.30
C GLU A 155 -3.36 11.57 16.65
N LYS A 156 -2.26 10.85 16.79
CA LYS A 156 -2.30 9.49 17.31
C LYS A 156 -2.59 9.55 18.81
N VAL A 157 -3.46 8.66 19.29
CA VAL A 157 -3.77 8.49 20.73
C VAL A 157 -2.98 7.29 21.25
N PRO A 158 -1.83 7.50 21.94
CA PRO A 158 -0.94 6.40 22.34
C PRO A 158 -1.62 5.40 23.28
N GLU A 159 -2.45 5.89 24.21
CA GLU A 159 -3.10 5.10 25.25
C GLU A 159 -4.14 4.12 24.69
N MET A 160 -4.73 4.48 23.53
CA MET A 160 -5.71 3.65 22.83
C MET A 160 -5.10 2.83 21.68
N SER A 161 -3.80 2.99 21.44
CA SER A 161 -3.06 2.30 20.39
C SER A 161 -2.38 1.04 20.93
N THR A 162 -2.42 -0.05 20.17
CA THR A 162 -1.78 -1.33 20.54
C THR A 162 -0.82 -1.79 19.45
N ASN A 163 -0.19 -2.96 19.62
CA ASN A 163 0.60 -3.60 18.56
C ASN A 163 -0.25 -3.96 17.33
N LYS A 164 -1.55 -4.21 17.50
CA LYS A 164 -2.49 -4.61 16.44
C LYS A 164 -3.31 -3.45 15.88
N LYS A 165 -3.27 -2.27 16.49
CA LYS A 165 -4.21 -1.17 16.23
C LYS A 165 -3.55 0.20 16.41
N THR A 166 -3.83 1.14 15.51
CA THR A 166 -3.54 2.56 15.70
C THR A 166 -4.85 3.29 15.96
N CYS A 167 -4.86 4.19 16.92
CA CYS A 167 -6.02 5.02 17.21
C CYS A 167 -5.68 6.47 16.86
N TYR A 168 -6.48 7.10 16.00
CA TYR A 168 -6.33 8.52 15.67
C TYR A 168 -7.45 9.34 16.29
N ARG A 169 -7.17 10.56 16.70
CA ARG A 169 -8.15 11.56 17.11
C ARG A 169 -8.19 12.65 16.06
N LEU A 170 -9.39 13.02 15.63
CA LEU A 170 -9.59 14.17 14.77
C LEU A 170 -9.61 15.43 15.63
N ILE A 171 -8.63 16.31 15.43
CA ILE A 171 -8.60 17.63 16.01
C ILE A 171 -9.12 18.63 14.98
N VAL A 172 -10.08 19.46 15.41
CA VAL A 172 -10.58 20.60 14.66
C VAL A 172 -10.44 21.84 15.51
N ARG A 173 -9.70 22.83 15.02
CA ARG A 173 -9.44 24.05 15.78
C ARG A 173 -9.33 25.28 14.90
N THR A 174 -9.43 26.45 15.52
CA THR A 174 -9.00 27.72 14.95
C THR A 174 -7.66 28.12 15.59
N MET A 175 -7.18 29.32 15.27
CA MET A 175 -6.03 29.92 15.95
C MET A 175 -6.30 30.10 17.46
N GLU A 176 -7.53 30.43 17.83
CA GLU A 176 -7.92 30.83 19.19
C GLU A 176 -8.20 29.63 20.10
N LYS A 177 -8.85 28.58 19.58
CA LYS A 177 -9.30 27.45 20.41
C LYS A 177 -9.51 26.17 19.63
N THR A 178 -9.48 25.06 20.35
CA THR A 178 -9.98 23.77 19.87
C THR A 178 -11.51 23.78 19.88
N LEU A 179 -12.11 23.37 18.77
CA LEU A 179 -13.56 23.27 18.60
C LEU A 179 -14.05 21.84 18.81
N SER A 180 -13.25 20.85 18.40
CA SER A 180 -13.57 19.42 18.57
C SER A 180 -12.29 18.60 18.63
N ASP A 181 -12.27 17.65 19.56
CA ASP A 181 -11.20 16.67 19.80
C ASP A 181 -11.76 15.33 20.32
N ASP A 182 -13.08 15.13 20.17
CA ASP A 182 -13.84 14.00 20.73
C ASP A 182 -14.03 12.83 19.76
N LEU A 183 -13.76 13.03 18.46
CA LEU A 183 -13.89 11.99 17.44
C LEU A 183 -12.62 11.15 17.34
N VAL A 184 -12.76 9.84 17.53
CA VAL A 184 -11.65 8.90 17.63
C VAL A 184 -11.86 7.71 16.67
N TYR A 185 -10.81 7.39 15.92
CA TYR A 185 -10.80 6.49 14.77
C TYR A 185 -9.83 5.32 14.98
N PRO A 186 -10.35 4.19 15.49
CA PRO A 186 -9.59 2.95 15.66
C PRO A 186 -9.35 2.19 14.35
N VAL A 187 -8.10 1.99 13.93
CA VAL A 187 -7.75 1.21 12.72
C VAL A 187 -6.75 0.09 12.96
N LYS A 188 -6.90 -1.04 12.27
CA LYS A 188 -6.01 -2.21 12.37
C LYS A 188 -4.65 -1.92 11.72
N LYS A 189 -3.55 -2.26 12.43
CA LYS A 189 -2.17 -2.16 11.93
C LYS A 189 -1.83 -3.32 10.98
N GLY A 190 -0.89 -3.07 10.07
CA GLY A 190 -0.24 -4.12 9.26
C GLY A 190 -0.90 -4.43 7.92
N GLY A 191 -1.90 -3.66 7.49
CA GLY A 191 -2.36 -3.68 6.10
C GLY A 191 -1.72 -2.53 5.32
N PRO A 192 -1.52 -2.64 4.00
CA PRO A 192 -1.25 -1.46 3.20
C PRO A 192 -2.43 -0.47 3.36
N GLY A 193 -2.18 0.82 3.18
CA GLY A 193 -3.23 1.85 3.27
C GLY A 193 -3.95 1.97 4.63
N THR A 194 -3.37 1.55 5.76
CA THR A 194 -4.01 1.71 7.10
C THR A 194 -4.46 3.16 7.38
N GLN A 195 -3.67 4.15 6.97
CA GLN A 195 -4.05 5.56 7.13
C GLN A 195 -5.18 5.96 6.17
N VAL A 196 -5.16 5.47 4.92
CA VAL A 196 -6.24 5.68 3.95
C VAL A 196 -7.57 5.13 4.49
N LYS A 197 -7.56 3.96 5.14
CA LYS A 197 -8.75 3.42 5.82
C LYS A 197 -9.23 4.32 6.96
N ALA A 198 -8.33 4.93 7.73
CA ALA A 198 -8.71 5.90 8.75
C ALA A 198 -9.39 7.12 8.10
N ALA A 199 -8.81 7.64 7.01
CA ALA A 199 -9.41 8.74 6.25
C ALA A 199 -10.78 8.38 5.67
N GLU A 200 -11.00 7.15 5.22
CA GLU A 200 -12.31 6.68 4.73
C GLU A 200 -13.38 6.73 5.83
N GLU A 201 -13.05 6.23 7.03
CA GLU A 201 -13.97 6.27 8.17
C GLU A 201 -14.27 7.70 8.62
N ILE A 202 -13.23 8.55 8.70
CA ILE A 202 -13.41 9.96 9.04
C ILE A 202 -14.30 10.65 7.99
N ARG A 203 -14.06 10.40 6.70
CA ARG A 203 -14.84 11.00 5.62
C ARG A 203 -16.31 10.57 5.66
N LYS A 204 -16.61 9.31 6.01
CA LYS A 204 -17.98 8.83 6.20
C LYS A 204 -18.67 9.59 7.32
N ASP A 205 -17.98 9.78 8.45
CA ASP A 205 -18.48 10.58 9.56
C ASP A 205 -18.69 12.04 9.17
N LEU A 206 -17.74 12.65 8.46
CA LEU A 206 -17.84 14.02 7.94
C LEU A 206 -18.85 14.15 6.78
N SER A 207 -19.48 13.05 6.35
CA SER A 207 -20.64 13.04 5.45
C SER A 207 -21.95 12.76 6.18
N ASN A 208 -21.90 12.37 7.46
CA ASN A 208 -23.07 12.01 8.26
C ASN A 208 -23.77 13.27 8.82
N PRO A 209 -25.06 13.50 8.54
CA PRO A 209 -25.79 14.67 9.02
C PRO A 209 -25.79 14.86 10.54
N VAL A 210 -25.77 13.77 11.31
CA VAL A 210 -25.77 13.82 12.79
C VAL A 210 -24.42 14.34 13.29
N VAL A 211 -23.32 13.79 12.78
CA VAL A 211 -21.96 14.23 13.11
C VAL A 211 -21.76 15.68 12.67
N LEU A 212 -22.20 16.02 11.46
CA LEU A 212 -22.13 17.39 10.94
C LEU A 212 -22.91 18.38 11.80
N SER A 213 -24.10 18.01 12.28
CA SER A 213 -24.89 18.88 13.15
C SER A 213 -24.20 19.11 14.50
N SER A 214 -23.59 18.06 15.07
CA SER A 214 -22.78 18.14 16.28
C SER A 214 -21.54 19.02 16.11
N LEU A 215 -20.83 18.88 14.98
CA LEU A 215 -19.67 19.73 14.67
C LEU A 215 -20.08 21.19 14.45
N LYS A 216 -21.19 21.43 13.74
CA LYS A 216 -21.73 22.79 13.53
C LYS A 216 -22.10 23.48 14.83
N SER A 217 -22.70 22.78 15.79
CA SER A 217 -23.04 23.36 17.10
C SER A 217 -21.80 23.75 17.92
N LYS A 218 -20.66 23.10 17.67
CA LYS A 218 -19.34 23.47 18.22
C LYS A 218 -18.64 24.59 17.42
N GLY A 219 -19.26 25.11 16.36
CA GLY A 219 -18.70 26.17 15.52
C GLY A 219 -17.75 25.69 14.42
N VAL A 220 -17.69 24.39 14.15
CA VAL A 220 -16.87 23.84 13.07
C VAL A 220 -17.51 24.11 11.71
N ARG A 221 -16.73 24.63 10.77
CA ARG A 221 -17.08 24.80 9.35
C ARG A 221 -16.18 23.92 8.51
N LEU A 222 -16.79 23.08 7.69
CA LEU A 222 -16.06 22.19 6.78
C LEU A 222 -15.67 22.92 5.48
N GLU A 223 -16.50 23.86 5.03
CA GLU A 223 -16.24 24.66 3.83
C GLU A 223 -15.10 25.66 4.05
N ASN A 224 -14.24 25.78 3.04
CA ASN A 224 -13.06 26.63 3.04
C ASN A 224 -12.14 26.36 4.24
N SER A 225 -12.07 25.10 4.66
CA SER A 225 -11.20 24.65 5.74
C SER A 225 -9.87 24.13 5.20
N TYR A 226 -8.93 23.93 6.12
CA TYR A 226 -7.63 23.34 5.84
C TYR A 226 -7.53 21.97 6.50
N PHE A 227 -7.13 20.96 5.74
CA PHE A 227 -6.67 19.69 6.27
C PHE A 227 -5.13 19.69 6.30
N LEU A 228 -4.56 19.64 7.50
CA LEU A 228 -3.12 19.58 7.70
C LEU A 228 -2.63 18.13 7.75
N LEU A 229 -1.71 17.79 6.85
CA LEU A 229 -0.93 16.57 6.91
C LEU A 229 0.16 16.72 7.98
N THR A 230 0.21 15.74 8.88
CA THR A 230 1.19 15.66 9.97
C THR A 230 2.10 14.45 9.77
N ASP A 231 3.14 14.30 10.60
CA ASP A 231 3.97 13.09 10.58
C ASP A 231 3.14 11.82 10.80
N GLU A 232 2.11 11.90 11.64
CA GLU A 232 1.20 10.79 11.93
C GLU A 232 0.28 10.45 10.75
N THR A 233 0.07 11.38 9.81
CA THR A 233 -0.80 11.19 8.64
C THR A 233 -0.07 11.22 7.31
N TRP A 234 1.27 11.10 7.34
CA TRP A 234 2.09 11.17 6.14
C TRP A 234 1.77 10.07 5.11
N GLY A 235 1.35 8.90 5.56
CA GLY A 235 0.87 7.80 4.70
C GLY A 235 -0.49 8.06 4.02
N LEU A 236 -1.10 9.24 4.21
CA LEU A 236 -2.17 9.74 3.33
C LEU A 236 -1.62 10.39 2.06
N ARG A 237 -0.32 10.65 1.98
CA ARG A 237 0.33 11.12 0.75
C ARG A 237 0.26 10.00 -0.30
N GLY A 238 -0.28 10.36 -1.46
CA GLY A 238 -0.40 9.48 -2.62
C GLY A 238 0.82 9.62 -3.53
N THR A 239 0.58 9.94 -4.80
CA THR A 239 1.61 10.30 -5.79
C THR A 239 2.22 11.68 -5.51
N ASP A 240 3.29 12.05 -6.22
CA ASP A 240 3.97 13.33 -6.05
C ASP A 240 2.95 14.49 -6.08
N SER A 241 2.94 15.29 -5.01
CA SER A 241 2.05 16.44 -4.73
C SER A 241 0.56 16.17 -4.46
N GLN A 242 0.15 14.91 -4.28
CA GLN A 242 -1.24 14.56 -3.98
C GLN A 242 -1.41 13.83 -2.65
N ALA A 243 -2.56 14.01 -1.99
CA ALA A 243 -2.92 13.28 -0.79
C ALA A 243 -4.42 12.92 -0.73
N TYR A 244 -4.72 11.84 -0.02
CA TYR A 244 -6.08 11.47 0.33
C TYR A 244 -6.62 12.44 1.39
N SER A 245 -7.77 13.04 1.10
CA SER A 245 -8.44 13.92 2.07
C SER A 245 -9.32 13.12 3.03
N ILE A 246 -9.36 13.58 4.28
CA ILE A 246 -10.38 13.16 5.26
C ILE A 246 -11.73 13.87 5.02
N LEU A 247 -11.74 14.97 4.26
CA LEU A 247 -12.94 15.74 3.95
C LEU A 247 -13.57 15.22 2.65
N PRO A 248 -14.92 15.20 2.54
CA PRO A 248 -15.59 14.86 1.29
C PRO A 248 -15.19 15.79 0.14
N SER A 249 -14.99 15.23 -1.06
CA SER A 249 -14.59 15.99 -2.26
C SER A 249 -15.64 17.01 -2.73
N SER A 250 -16.90 16.83 -2.33
CA SER A 250 -17.97 17.79 -2.59
C SER A 250 -17.87 19.06 -1.75
N ILE A 251 -17.03 19.07 -0.71
CA ILE A 251 -16.84 20.22 0.17
C ILE A 251 -15.56 20.95 -0.26
N PRO A 252 -15.62 22.25 -0.60
CA PRO A 252 -14.42 23.03 -0.89
C PRO A 252 -13.50 23.08 0.34
N HIS A 253 -12.27 22.58 0.20
CA HIS A 253 -11.24 22.61 1.24
C HIS A 253 -9.86 22.54 0.60
N LYS A 254 -8.83 22.80 1.40
CA LYS A 254 -7.42 22.71 0.97
C LYS A 254 -6.66 21.72 1.82
N ILE A 255 -5.76 20.96 1.22
CA ILE A 255 -4.80 20.12 1.97
C ILE A 255 -3.49 20.88 2.04
N ILE A 256 -2.94 21.01 3.25
CA ILE A 256 -1.69 21.71 3.50
C ILE A 256 -0.68 20.83 4.23
N CYS A 257 0.59 21.13 4.02
CA CYS A 257 1.70 20.46 4.69
C CYS A 257 2.92 21.39 4.79
N ASP A 258 3.80 21.14 5.73
CA ASP A 258 5.16 21.68 5.72
C ASP A 258 6.13 20.51 5.55
N GLU A 259 6.91 20.54 4.48
CA GLU A 259 7.76 19.42 4.09
C GLU A 259 8.90 19.16 5.10
N VAL A 260 9.21 20.15 5.95
CA VAL A 260 10.34 20.15 6.90
C VAL A 260 9.88 19.83 8.32
N ASP A 261 8.83 20.51 8.81
CA ASP A 261 8.28 20.34 10.15
C ASP A 261 6.74 20.25 10.08
N ARG A 262 6.27 19.00 10.00
CA ARG A 262 4.85 18.61 9.83
C ARG A 262 4.06 18.65 11.13
N SER A 263 4.57 19.31 12.17
CA SER A 263 3.85 19.44 13.42
C SER A 263 2.72 20.47 13.30
N PRO A 264 1.53 20.22 13.88
CA PRO A 264 0.51 21.25 14.04
C PRO A 264 1.04 22.50 14.76
N GLN A 265 1.92 22.31 15.75
CA GLN A 265 2.53 23.40 16.52
C GLN A 265 3.33 24.35 15.63
N ASN A 266 4.04 23.83 14.61
CA ASN A 266 4.75 24.66 13.65
C ASN A 266 3.81 25.54 12.84
N LEU A 267 2.70 24.98 12.32
CA LEU A 267 1.67 25.75 11.60
C LEU A 267 1.17 26.91 12.48
N PHE A 268 0.69 26.61 13.69
CA PHE A 268 0.10 27.62 14.56
C PHE A 268 1.13 28.68 14.98
N ARG A 269 2.34 28.28 15.38
CA ARG A 269 3.43 29.21 15.72
C ARG A 269 3.75 30.16 14.57
N ARG A 270 3.76 29.68 13.34
CA ARG A 270 4.06 30.52 12.16
C ARG A 270 2.87 31.37 11.73
N ALA A 271 1.65 30.93 12.00
CA ALA A 271 0.44 31.69 11.75
C ALA A 271 0.26 32.84 12.75
N GLU A 272 0.76 32.71 14.00
CA GLU A 272 0.69 33.78 15.02
C GLU A 272 1.17 35.16 14.55
N ARG A 273 2.17 35.22 13.66
CA ARG A 273 2.69 36.50 13.13
C ARG A 273 1.70 37.30 12.29
N PHE A 274 0.56 36.71 11.91
CA PHE A 274 -0.51 37.37 11.15
C PHE A 274 -1.71 37.76 12.01
N ARG A 275 -1.64 37.59 13.33
CA ARG A 275 -2.61 38.16 14.27
C ARG A 275 -2.52 39.68 14.33
#